data_AF-A0A2E1WDY3-F1
#
_entry.id   AF-A0A2E1WDY3-F1
#
_cell.length_a   1.000
_cell.length_b   1.000
_cell.length_c   1.000
_cell.angle_alpha   90.00
_cell.angle_beta   90.00
_cell.angle_gamma   90.00
#
_symmetry.space_group_name_H-M   'P 1'
#
loop_
_entity.id
_entity.type
_entity.pdbx_description
1 polymer ?
#
loop_
_entity_poly.entity_id
_entity_poly.type
_entity_poly.pdbx_seq_one_letter_code
_entity_poly.pdbx_strand_id
1 'polypeptide(L)'
;MLDNKNKYDHLFQNVIPDSIVGIRIFGMDDNFSKPQKYNDVTNRENGIWEDLFINIAPLIDQYVSREYLLGMRALPIPTDRFPEFDAISPLIENSTDWQLIPVAGFLTEKLFFDLNTSRKFPVTDIIRKSPRFEEKYAGENIRNDTGYTPEPDIFHDIQGHVPFLM
;
A
#
# COMPACT_ATOMS: atom_id res chain seq x y z
N MET A 1 -5.90 -24.57 -9.08
CA MET A 1 -4.66 -24.22 -9.80
C MET A 1 -4.75 -24.83 -11.19
N LEU A 2 -4.60 -24.02 -12.23
CA LEU A 2 -4.58 -24.50 -13.62
C LEU A 2 -3.20 -25.11 -13.88
N ASP A 3 -3.16 -26.43 -14.04
CA ASP A 3 -1.95 -27.23 -14.33
C ASP A 3 -1.39 -27.04 -15.76
N ASN A 4 -1.76 -25.94 -16.43
CA ASN A 4 -1.33 -25.67 -17.79
C ASN A 4 -0.01 -24.90 -17.80
N LYS A 5 1.09 -25.65 -17.75
CA LYS A 5 2.41 -25.10 -18.08
C LYS A 5 2.39 -24.49 -19.48
N ASN A 6 2.77 -23.22 -19.56
CA ASN A 6 2.82 -22.44 -20.79
C ASN A 6 4.26 -22.47 -21.35
N LYS A 7 4.43 -22.39 -22.67
CA LYS A 7 5.75 -22.28 -23.31
C LYS A 7 6.61 -21.12 -22.80
N TYR A 8 6.02 -20.10 -22.17
CA TYR A 8 6.69 -18.94 -21.59
C TYR A 8 7.11 -19.13 -20.13
N ASP A 9 6.79 -20.25 -19.47
CA ASP A 9 7.10 -20.47 -18.05
C ASP A 9 8.61 -20.39 -17.75
N HIS A 10 9.46 -20.69 -18.74
CA HIS A 10 10.91 -20.56 -18.64
C HIS A 10 11.40 -19.11 -18.43
N LEU A 11 10.57 -18.10 -18.71
CA LEU A 11 10.88 -16.70 -18.45
C LEU A 11 10.75 -16.34 -16.96
N PHE A 12 10.00 -17.13 -16.19
CA PHE A 12 9.76 -16.88 -14.77
C PHE A 12 10.72 -17.71 -13.92
N GLN A 13 11.94 -17.20 -13.71
CA GLN A 13 12.97 -17.90 -12.93
C GLN A 13 12.80 -17.75 -11.41
N ASN A 14 12.04 -16.74 -10.96
CA ASN A 14 11.83 -16.40 -9.56
C ASN A 14 10.36 -16.53 -9.16
N VAL A 15 9.72 -17.63 -9.54
CA VAL A 15 8.33 -17.91 -9.12
C VAL A 15 8.33 -18.14 -7.61
N ILE A 16 7.56 -17.34 -6.90
CA ILE A 16 7.27 -17.54 -5.47
C ILE A 16 5.91 -18.26 -5.42
N PRO A 17 5.88 -19.56 -5.07
CA PRO A 17 4.61 -20.27 -4.88
C PRO A 17 3.79 -19.57 -3.79
N ASP A 18 2.47 -19.59 -3.94
CA ASP A 18 1.55 -19.24 -2.85
C ASP A 18 1.74 -17.83 -2.26
N SER A 19 2.12 -16.87 -3.11
CA SER A 19 2.52 -15.52 -2.71
C SER A 19 1.45 -14.68 -2.00
N ILE A 20 0.19 -15.13 -1.99
CA ILE A 20 -0.95 -14.50 -1.31
C ILE A 20 -1.71 -15.47 -0.39
N VAL A 21 -1.19 -16.67 -0.15
CA VAL A 21 -1.86 -17.65 0.71
C VAL A 21 -1.93 -17.12 2.15
N GLY A 22 -3.08 -17.32 2.80
CA GLY A 22 -3.37 -16.81 4.14
C GLY A 22 -3.83 -15.34 4.18
N ILE A 23 -3.83 -14.63 3.04
CA ILE A 23 -4.25 -13.24 2.98
C ILE A 23 -5.76 -13.12 2.79
N ARG A 24 -6.39 -12.30 3.64
CA ARG A 24 -7.79 -11.91 3.51
C ARG A 24 -7.94 -10.90 2.37
N ILE A 25 -8.78 -11.25 1.40
CA ILE A 25 -9.11 -10.40 0.25
C ILE A 25 -10.57 -9.95 0.39
N PHE A 26 -10.83 -8.65 0.24
CA PHE A 26 -12.14 -8.04 0.40
C PHE A 26 -12.84 -7.81 -0.96
N GLY A 27 -14.06 -8.33 -1.10
CA GLY A 27 -14.92 -8.18 -2.27
C GLY A 27 -15.96 -7.06 -2.14
N MET A 28 -16.81 -6.94 -3.17
CA MET A 28 -17.89 -5.93 -3.24
C MET A 28 -18.88 -6.02 -2.06
N ASP A 29 -19.11 -7.23 -1.56
CA ASP A 29 -20.10 -7.50 -0.51
C ASP A 29 -19.48 -7.45 0.91
N ASP A 30 -18.15 -7.25 1.01
CA ASP A 30 -17.45 -7.17 2.29
C ASP A 30 -17.43 -5.73 2.82
N ASN A 31 -17.38 -5.60 4.15
CA ASN A 31 -17.05 -4.32 4.77
C ASN A 31 -15.53 -4.09 4.71
N PHE A 32 -15.08 -3.44 3.63
CA PHE A 32 -13.67 -3.09 3.41
C PHE A 32 -13.29 -1.72 3.94
N SER A 33 -14.25 -0.85 4.29
CA SER A 33 -13.96 0.50 4.77
C SER A 33 -13.27 0.48 6.13
N LYS A 34 -12.13 1.16 6.24
CA LYS A 34 -11.37 1.26 7.49
C LYS A 34 -10.77 2.66 7.65
N PRO A 35 -11.52 3.61 8.22
CA PRO A 35 -11.01 4.95 8.51
C PRO A 35 -9.70 4.89 9.31
N GLN A 36 -8.74 5.73 8.95
CA GLN A 36 -7.45 5.80 9.63
C GLN A 36 -7.66 6.27 11.08
N LYS A 37 -7.04 5.55 12.02
CA LYS A 37 -6.97 5.97 13.42
C LYS A 37 -5.60 6.55 13.71
N TYR A 38 -5.32 7.73 13.18
CA TYR A 38 -3.98 8.32 13.20
C TYR A 38 -3.40 8.45 14.62
N ASN A 39 -4.24 8.81 15.60
CA ASN A 39 -3.83 8.93 17.00
C ASN A 39 -3.46 7.59 17.67
N ASP A 40 -3.82 6.46 17.08
CA ASP A 40 -3.48 5.12 17.57
C ASP A 40 -2.15 4.60 16.97
N VAL A 41 -1.54 5.33 16.02
CA VAL A 41 -0.29 4.91 15.38
C VAL A 41 0.84 4.92 16.42
N THR A 42 1.52 3.77 16.52
CA THR A 42 2.56 3.59 17.53
C THR A 42 3.92 4.12 17.06
N ASN A 43 4.80 4.45 18.02
CA ASN A 43 6.20 4.80 17.70
C ASN A 43 6.93 3.68 16.94
N ARG A 44 6.57 2.41 17.18
CA ARG A 44 7.13 1.26 16.44
C ARG A 44 6.76 1.35 14.96
N GLU A 45 5.53 1.70 14.65
CA GLU A 45 5.06 1.83 13.27
C GLU A 45 5.68 3.04 12.57
N ASN A 46 5.79 4.18 13.27
CA ASN A 46 6.52 5.34 12.76
C ASN A 46 7.98 5.00 12.44
N GLY A 47 8.66 4.25 13.31
CA GLY A 47 10.03 3.79 13.05
C GLY A 47 10.14 2.86 11.84
N ILE A 48 9.18 1.95 11.63
CA ILE A 48 9.17 1.08 10.44
C ILE A 48 8.99 1.93 9.17
N TRP A 49 8.11 2.93 9.20
CA TRP A 49 7.93 3.86 8.08
C TRP A 49 9.23 4.60 7.76
N GLU A 50 9.87 5.17 8.78
CA GLU A 50 11.14 5.89 8.65
C GLU A 50 12.23 5.01 8.05
N ASP A 51 12.41 3.80 8.58
CA ASP A 51 13.38 2.83 8.08
C ASP A 51 13.15 2.52 6.59
N LEU A 52 11.90 2.27 6.18
CA LEU A 52 11.56 2.01 4.79
C LEU A 52 11.86 3.21 3.90
N PHE A 53 11.54 4.43 4.35
CA PHE A 53 11.80 5.66 3.60
C PHE A 53 13.30 5.90 3.40
N ILE A 54 14.09 5.77 4.47
CA ILE A 54 15.55 5.94 4.43
C ILE A 54 16.18 4.97 3.42
N ASN A 55 15.72 3.72 3.40
CA ASN A 55 16.27 2.69 2.53
C ASN A 55 16.06 2.98 1.04
N ILE A 56 14.95 3.63 0.67
CA ILE A 56 14.64 3.92 -0.74
C ILE A 56 15.03 5.33 -1.17
N ALA A 57 15.29 6.26 -0.27
CA ALA A 57 15.59 7.66 -0.59
C ALA A 57 16.70 7.83 -1.65
N PRO A 58 17.86 7.13 -1.58
CA PRO A 58 18.89 7.23 -2.62
C PRO A 58 18.42 6.73 -3.99
N LEU A 59 17.51 5.74 -4.02
CA LEU A 59 16.97 5.17 -5.25
C LEU A 59 15.90 6.07 -5.86
N ILE A 60 15.10 6.73 -5.02
CA ILE A 60 14.11 7.73 -5.45
C ILE A 60 14.82 8.80 -6.27
N ASP A 61 15.85 9.45 -5.70
CA ASP A 61 16.56 10.53 -6.38
C ASP A 61 17.22 10.10 -7.71
N GLN A 62 17.60 8.82 -7.81
CA GLN A 62 18.30 8.30 -8.98
C GLN A 62 17.36 7.86 -10.11
N TYR A 63 16.21 7.25 -9.79
CA TYR A 63 15.45 6.46 -10.77
C TYR A 63 14.01 6.92 -11.01
N VAL A 64 13.38 7.63 -10.08
CA VAL A 64 11.95 7.97 -10.23
C VAL A 64 11.75 9.11 -11.23
N SER A 65 10.55 9.17 -11.81
CA SER A 65 10.21 10.20 -12.77
C SER A 65 10.09 11.59 -12.12
N ARG A 66 10.17 12.62 -12.95
CA ARG A 66 10.00 14.01 -12.51
C ARG A 66 8.61 14.25 -11.91
N GLU A 67 7.58 13.63 -12.47
CA GLU A 67 6.18 13.73 -12.03
C GLU A 67 6.03 13.24 -10.60
N TYR A 68 6.62 12.08 -10.30
CA TYR A 68 6.66 11.54 -8.94
C TYR A 68 7.33 12.51 -7.96
N LEU A 69 8.50 13.06 -8.32
CA LEU A 69 9.23 14.01 -7.46
C LEU A 69 8.44 15.30 -7.20
N LEU A 70 7.64 15.75 -8.18
CA LEU A 70 6.77 16.91 -7.99
C LEU A 70 5.62 16.59 -7.04
N GLY A 71 4.97 15.44 -7.19
CA GLY A 71 3.93 14.99 -6.26
C GLY A 71 4.43 14.86 -4.83
N MET A 72 5.61 14.26 -4.64
CA MET A 72 6.27 14.17 -3.33
C MET A 72 6.54 15.54 -2.68
N ARG A 73 6.80 16.59 -3.47
CA ARG A 73 7.01 17.95 -2.96
C ARG A 73 5.69 18.68 -2.65
N ALA A 74 4.62 18.31 -3.35
CA ALA A 74 3.33 18.97 -3.22
C ALA A 74 2.50 18.41 -2.05
N LEU A 75 2.76 17.16 -1.66
CA LEU A 75 2.02 16.49 -0.58
C LEU A 75 2.81 16.47 0.73
N PRO A 76 2.13 16.62 1.89
CA PRO A 76 2.75 16.55 3.21
C PRO A 76 2.98 15.09 3.62
N ILE A 77 3.71 14.32 2.81
CA ILE A 77 4.10 12.94 3.12
C ILE A 77 5.38 12.99 3.99
N PRO A 78 5.30 12.70 5.30
CA PRO A 78 6.46 12.70 6.17
C PRO A 78 7.43 11.56 5.84
N THR A 79 8.70 11.76 6.14
CA THR A 79 9.74 10.74 5.97
C THR A 79 10.00 9.95 7.26
N ASP A 80 9.51 10.42 8.40
CA ASP A 80 9.88 9.98 9.77
C ASP A 80 8.71 9.40 10.58
N ARG A 81 7.49 9.39 10.03
CA ARG A 81 6.28 8.92 10.70
C ARG A 81 5.19 8.59 9.68
N PHE A 82 4.08 8.03 10.12
CA PHE A 82 2.94 7.79 9.24
C PHE A 82 2.38 9.07 8.62
N PRO A 83 1.90 9.01 7.37
CA PRO A 83 1.11 10.07 6.76
C PRO A 83 -0.30 10.14 7.39
N GLU A 84 -0.81 11.36 7.57
CA GLU A 84 -2.19 11.62 7.99
C GLU A 84 -3.07 11.82 6.76
N PHE A 85 -4.06 10.95 6.56
CA PHE A 85 -4.90 10.98 5.35
C PHE A 85 -5.75 12.25 5.26
N ASP A 86 -6.16 12.82 6.40
CA ASP A 86 -6.93 14.06 6.44
C ASP A 86 -6.10 15.29 6.04
N ALA A 87 -4.76 15.20 6.14
CA ALA A 87 -3.84 16.24 5.66
C ALA A 87 -3.53 16.12 4.16
N ILE A 88 -3.58 14.90 3.61
CA ILE A 88 -3.19 14.60 2.22
C ILE A 88 -4.39 14.64 1.28
N SER A 89 -5.49 13.99 1.65
CA SER A 89 -6.65 13.76 0.76
C SER A 89 -7.25 15.04 0.21
N PRO A 90 -7.42 16.14 0.99
CA PRO A 90 -7.96 17.38 0.45
C PRO A 90 -7.07 18.04 -0.61
N LEU A 91 -5.75 17.85 -0.54
CA LEU A 91 -4.82 18.41 -1.53
C LEU A 91 -4.94 17.68 -2.86
N ILE A 92 -5.08 16.36 -2.82
CA ILE A 92 -5.28 15.53 -4.00
C ILE A 92 -6.64 15.86 -4.63
N GLU A 93 -7.70 15.90 -3.81
CA GLU A 93 -9.05 16.17 -4.28
C GLU A 93 -9.15 17.53 -4.96
N ASN A 94 -8.56 18.57 -4.37
CA ASN A 94 -8.53 19.90 -4.97
C ASN A 94 -7.68 19.99 -6.25
N SER A 95 -6.75 19.06 -6.47
CA SER A 95 -5.85 19.08 -7.62
C SER A 95 -6.39 18.26 -8.80
N THR A 96 -6.97 17.09 -8.54
CA THR A 96 -7.31 16.11 -9.59
C THR A 96 -8.68 15.44 -9.39
N ASP A 97 -9.47 15.86 -8.40
CA ASP A 97 -10.70 15.22 -7.91
C ASP A 97 -10.50 13.75 -7.46
N TRP A 98 -9.26 13.30 -7.27
CA TRP A 98 -8.99 11.99 -6.67
C TRP A 98 -9.11 12.05 -5.15
N GLN A 99 -9.60 10.96 -4.56
CA GLN A 99 -9.75 10.81 -3.12
C GLN A 99 -9.06 9.53 -2.64
N LEU A 100 -8.41 9.60 -1.49
CA LEU A 100 -7.93 8.40 -0.81
C LEU A 100 -9.09 7.74 -0.06
N ILE A 101 -9.27 6.44 -0.25
CA ILE A 101 -10.27 5.65 0.48
C ILE A 101 -9.55 4.67 1.42
N PRO A 102 -9.61 4.87 2.73
CA PRO A 102 -8.99 3.97 3.69
C PRO A 102 -9.67 2.60 3.69
N VAL A 103 -8.89 1.54 3.43
CA VAL A 103 -9.39 0.16 3.34
C VAL A 103 -8.70 -0.80 4.30
N ALA A 104 -9.40 -1.88 4.65
CA ALA A 104 -8.99 -2.86 5.65
C ALA A 104 -7.85 -3.78 5.20
N GLY A 105 -7.54 -3.84 3.90
CA GLY A 105 -6.51 -4.70 3.33
C GLY A 105 -6.68 -4.90 1.84
N PHE A 106 -6.14 -6.00 1.33
CA PHE A 106 -6.17 -6.36 -0.09
C PHE A 106 -7.62 -6.47 -0.64
N LEU A 107 -7.92 -5.75 -1.74
CA LEU A 107 -9.20 -5.82 -2.44
C LEU A 107 -9.17 -6.80 -3.62
N THR A 108 -10.34 -7.36 -3.96
CA THR A 108 -10.54 -8.01 -5.27
C THR A 108 -10.36 -7.00 -6.41
N GLU A 109 -9.95 -7.48 -7.58
CA GLU A 109 -9.73 -6.61 -8.74
C GLU A 109 -11.01 -5.89 -9.15
N LYS A 110 -12.15 -6.57 -9.10
CA LYS A 110 -13.45 -5.96 -9.41
C LYS A 110 -13.74 -4.76 -8.51
N LEU A 111 -13.56 -4.90 -7.20
CA LEU A 111 -13.80 -3.81 -6.25
C LEU A 111 -12.77 -2.67 -6.44
N PHE A 112 -11.50 -3.01 -6.61
CA PHE A 112 -10.44 -2.03 -6.85
C PHE A 112 -10.75 -1.15 -8.07
N PHE A 113 -11.09 -1.77 -9.20
CA PHE A 113 -11.44 -1.02 -10.41
C PHE A 113 -12.74 -0.24 -10.29
N ASP A 114 -13.76 -0.79 -9.59
CA ASP A 114 -15.00 -0.06 -9.32
C ASP A 114 -14.74 1.27 -8.59
N LEU A 115 -13.90 1.25 -7.55
CA LEU A 115 -13.47 2.46 -6.85
C LEU A 115 -12.74 3.44 -7.79
N ASN A 116 -11.80 2.94 -8.60
CA ASN A 116 -11.02 3.78 -9.51
C ASN A 116 -11.89 4.48 -10.57
N THR A 117 -12.99 3.87 -11.03
CA THR A 117 -13.92 4.54 -11.96
C THR A 117 -14.54 5.81 -11.37
N SER A 118 -14.56 5.91 -10.03
CA SER A 118 -15.05 7.06 -9.28
C SER A 118 -13.91 7.93 -8.72
N ARG A 119 -12.69 7.84 -9.28
CA ARG A 119 -11.47 8.54 -8.80
C ARG A 119 -11.17 8.30 -7.33
N LYS A 120 -11.49 7.10 -6.84
CA LYS A 120 -11.19 6.69 -5.48
C LYS A 120 -10.01 5.73 -5.50
N PHE A 121 -8.92 6.14 -4.88
CA PHE A 121 -7.72 5.32 -4.73
C PHE A 121 -7.72 4.66 -3.34
N PRO A 122 -7.87 3.33 -3.26
CA PRO A 122 -7.86 2.65 -1.97
C PRO A 122 -6.46 2.65 -1.36
N VAL A 123 -6.37 2.94 -0.06
CA VAL A 123 -5.12 2.95 0.70
C VAL A 123 -5.29 2.19 2.00
N THR A 124 -4.34 1.35 2.36
CA THR A 124 -4.35 0.61 3.63
C THR A 124 -3.81 1.46 4.78
N ASP A 125 -4.31 1.24 6.01
CA ASP A 125 -3.81 1.87 7.25
C ASP A 125 -3.02 0.87 8.11
N ILE A 126 -2.18 0.05 7.49
CA ILE A 126 -1.33 -0.91 8.18
C ILE A 126 0.04 -0.94 7.54
N ILE A 127 1.10 -1.14 8.32
CA ILE A 127 2.45 -1.28 7.80
C ILE A 127 2.97 -2.69 8.07
N ARG A 128 3.78 -3.22 7.14
CA ARG A 128 4.48 -4.49 7.30
C ARG A 128 5.26 -4.55 8.63
N LYS A 129 5.45 -5.75 9.18
CA LYS A 129 6.14 -6.03 10.46
C LYS A 129 5.60 -5.30 11.70
N SER A 130 4.46 -4.61 11.61
CA SER A 130 3.83 -3.95 12.77
C SER A 130 3.09 -4.94 13.67
N PRO A 131 2.86 -4.60 14.96
CA PRO A 131 2.03 -5.41 15.83
C PRO A 131 0.61 -5.58 15.29
N ARG A 132 0.04 -4.53 14.66
CA ARG A 132 -1.29 -4.60 14.02
C ARG A 132 -1.32 -5.62 12.89
N PHE A 133 -0.23 -5.74 12.12
CA PHE A 133 -0.14 -6.70 11.03
C PHE A 133 -0.01 -8.13 11.56
N GLU A 134 0.81 -8.34 12.60
CA GLU A 134 0.93 -9.62 13.31
C GLU A 134 -0.42 -10.05 13.91
N GLU A 135 -1.16 -9.12 14.51
CA GLU A 135 -2.51 -9.36 15.06
C GLU A 135 -3.53 -9.72 13.96
N LYS A 136 -3.54 -8.96 12.86
CA LYS A 136 -4.46 -9.16 11.73
C LYS A 136 -4.39 -10.59 11.16
N TYR A 137 -3.21 -11.18 11.18
CA TYR A 137 -2.93 -12.50 10.61
C TYR A 137 -2.48 -13.51 11.66
N ALA A 138 -2.88 -13.32 12.92
CA ALA A 138 -2.57 -14.24 13.99
C ALA A 138 -3.09 -15.65 13.65
N GLY A 139 -2.18 -16.63 13.61
CA GLY A 139 -2.49 -18.02 13.26
C GLY A 139 -2.28 -18.37 11.78
N GLU A 140 -2.00 -17.39 10.92
CA GLU A 140 -1.66 -17.60 9.51
C GLU A 140 -0.16 -17.52 9.29
N ASN A 141 0.40 -18.40 8.46
CA ASN A 141 1.81 -18.34 8.08
C ASN A 141 1.97 -17.52 6.80
N ILE A 142 2.02 -16.19 6.96
CA ILE A 142 2.21 -15.26 5.85
C ILE A 142 3.61 -14.65 5.88
N ARG A 143 4.18 -14.42 4.70
CA ARG A 143 5.42 -13.66 4.59
C ARG A 143 5.17 -12.22 5.00
N ASN A 144 6.03 -11.65 5.83
CA ASN A 144 5.91 -10.26 6.26
C ASN A 144 7.29 -9.75 6.67
N ASP A 145 8.11 -9.39 5.69
CA ASP A 145 9.48 -8.94 5.88
C ASP A 145 9.66 -7.49 5.41
N THR A 146 10.85 -6.92 5.58
CA THR A 146 11.11 -5.52 5.23
C THR A 146 10.96 -5.28 3.71
N GLY A 147 11.39 -6.24 2.88
CA GLY A 147 11.40 -6.11 1.43
C GLY A 147 10.10 -6.55 0.75
N TYR A 148 9.24 -7.32 1.43
CA TYR A 148 8.01 -7.85 0.85
C TYR A 148 6.93 -8.12 1.90
N THR A 149 5.70 -7.74 1.53
CA THR A 149 4.44 -8.16 2.15
C THR A 149 3.48 -8.61 1.04
N PRO A 150 2.72 -9.71 1.25
CA PRO A 150 1.81 -10.28 0.27
C PRO A 150 0.51 -9.49 0.08
N GLU A 151 0.13 -8.67 1.06
CA GLU A 151 -0.86 -7.61 0.85
C GLU A 151 -0.17 -6.25 0.72
N PRO A 152 -0.76 -5.31 -0.06
CA PRO A 152 -0.39 -3.90 0.00
C PRO A 152 -0.43 -3.38 1.43
N ASP A 153 0.54 -2.53 1.77
CA ASP A 153 0.60 -1.83 3.05
C ASP A 153 0.66 -0.30 2.81
N ILE A 154 0.50 0.49 3.87
CA ILE A 154 0.41 1.95 3.79
C ILE A 154 1.64 2.56 3.11
N PHE A 155 2.81 1.94 3.27
CA PHE A 155 4.03 2.40 2.62
C PHE A 155 3.95 2.20 1.11
N HIS A 156 3.56 1.00 0.65
CA HIS A 156 3.33 0.76 -0.78
C HIS A 156 2.26 1.71 -1.35
N ASP A 157 1.12 1.83 -0.68
CA ASP A 157 -0.02 2.60 -1.18
C ASP A 157 0.31 4.10 -1.24
N ILE A 158 0.80 4.67 -0.14
CA ILE A 158 1.07 6.10 -0.04
C ILE A 158 2.38 6.48 -0.72
N GLN A 159 3.51 5.88 -0.33
CA GLN A 159 4.79 6.28 -0.93
C GLN A 159 4.87 5.83 -2.40
N GLY A 160 4.33 4.66 -2.74
CA GLY A 160 4.45 4.11 -4.10
C GLY A 160 3.54 4.77 -5.14
N HIS A 161 2.30 5.14 -4.76
CA HIS A 161 1.29 5.57 -5.74
C HIS A 161 0.81 7.01 -5.55
N VAL A 162 0.58 7.45 -4.32
CA VAL A 162 -0.11 8.72 -4.05
C VAL A 162 0.57 9.97 -4.67
N PRO A 163 1.90 10.06 -4.76
CA PRO A 163 2.56 11.17 -5.48
C PRO A 163 2.13 11.32 -6.95
N PHE A 164 1.69 10.25 -7.61
CA PHE A 164 1.21 10.31 -9.00
C PHE A 164 -0.23 10.83 -9.13
N LEU A 165 -0.93 11.05 -8.02
CA LEU A 165 -2.29 11.61 -8.03
C LEU A 165 -2.33 13.15 -8.04
N MET A 166 -1.14 13.79 -8.09
CA MET A 166 -0.96 15.24 -8.12
C MET A 166 -0.78 15.80 -9.54
#